data_AF-A0A945JZR7-F1
#
_entry.id   AF-A0A945JZR7-F1
#
_cell.length_a   1.000
_cell.length_b   1.000
_cell.length_c   1.000
_cell.angle_alpha   90.00
_cell.angle_beta   90.00
_cell.angle_gamma   90.00
#
_symmetry.space_group_name_H-M   'P 1'
#
loop_
_entity.id
_entity.type
_entity.pdbx_description
1 polymer ?
#
loop_
_entity_poly.entity_id
_entity_poly.type
_entity_poly.pdbx_seq_one_letter_code
_entity_poly.pdbx_strand_id
1 'polypeptide(L)'
;VIHRIAGVVMVAVCLYHLVWIVVTARGREQLGQMRPRVQDAHDVVQMFGYYVGKRPHRPSFDRFGYIEKAECWALVWGSAVMAITGFALWFETEVLLLIPKWGFDLATVVHYYEAWLATLAIVVWHFYWVIFNPDVYPMSLVWWDGHLSDEEMRHEHPRELERLQAEQEEDTL
;
A
#
# COMPACT_ATOMS: atom_id res chain seq x y z
N VAL A 1 -25.81 10.39 -5.59
CA VAL A 1 -25.81 10.61 -4.11
C VAL A 1 -24.95 9.58 -3.39
N ILE A 2 -25.20 8.28 -3.53
CA ILE A 2 -24.43 7.21 -2.86
C ILE A 2 -22.91 7.34 -3.07
N HIS A 3 -22.49 7.52 -4.32
CA HIS A 3 -21.07 7.72 -4.65
C HIS A 3 -20.42 8.89 -3.90
N ARG A 4 -21.14 10.01 -3.71
CA ARG A 4 -20.63 11.17 -2.97
C ARG A 4 -20.48 10.87 -1.48
N ILE A 5 -21.45 10.15 -0.89
CA ILE A 5 -21.38 9.72 0.51
C ILE A 5 -20.17 8.78 0.70
N ALA A 6 -20.00 7.80 -0.17
CA ALA A 6 -18.85 6.89 -0.13
C ALA A 6 -17.52 7.65 -0.27
N GLY A 7 -17.45 8.66 -1.16
CA GLY A 7 -16.29 9.53 -1.29
C GLY A 7 -15.96 10.30 -0.01
N VAL A 8 -16.96 10.85 0.69
CA VAL A 8 -16.75 11.53 1.99
C VAL A 8 -16.22 10.55 3.04
N VAL A 9 -16.79 9.35 3.11
CA VAL A 9 -16.32 8.30 4.04
C VAL A 9 -14.87 7.92 3.74
N MET A 10 -14.53 7.71 2.47
CA MET A 10 -13.16 7.40 2.05
C MET A 10 -12.19 8.51 2.45
N VAL A 11 -12.51 9.77 2.15
CA VAL A 11 -11.68 10.92 2.54
C VAL A 11 -11.53 11.01 4.06
N ALA A 12 -12.60 10.79 4.83
CA ALA A 12 -12.53 10.80 6.29
C ALA A 12 -11.62 9.70 6.84
N VAL A 13 -11.67 8.49 6.29
CA VAL A 13 -10.78 7.37 6.66
C VAL A 13 -9.33 7.69 6.32
N CYS A 14 -9.06 8.26 5.13
CA CYS A 14 -7.71 8.69 4.74
C CYS A 14 -7.16 9.76 5.69
N LEU A 15 -7.97 10.76 6.04
CA LEU A 15 -7.58 11.82 6.97
C LEU A 15 -7.32 11.27 8.38
N TYR A 16 -8.18 10.37 8.86
CA TYR A 16 -7.98 9.69 10.13
C TYR A 16 -6.64 8.94 10.16
N HIS A 17 -6.32 8.17 9.11
CA HIS A 17 -5.05 7.46 9.01
C HIS A 17 -3.87 8.43 8.98
N LEU A 18 -3.97 9.51 8.21
CA LEU A 18 -2.91 10.51 8.12
C LEU A 18 -2.64 11.18 9.48
N VAL A 19 -3.70 11.54 10.22
CA VAL A 19 -3.58 12.08 11.57
C VAL A 19 -2.97 11.05 12.52
N TRP A 20 -3.43 9.80 12.47
CA TRP A 20 -2.91 8.72 13.32
C TRP A 20 -1.40 8.50 13.09
N ILE A 21 -0.96 8.48 11.83
CA ILE A 21 0.46 8.34 11.44
C ILE A 21 1.28 9.51 11.98
N VAL A 22 0.79 10.74 11.86
CA VAL A 22 1.52 11.94 12.28
C VAL A 22 1.62 12.02 13.80
N VAL A 23 0.55 11.70 14.53
CA VAL A 23 0.47 11.84 15.99
C VAL A 23 1.19 10.69 16.71
N THR A 24 1.04 9.45 16.23
CA THR A 24 1.55 8.26 16.92
C THR A 24 3.01 8.00 16.58
N ALA A 25 3.86 7.74 17.59
CA ALA A 25 5.27 7.40 17.38
C ALA A 25 5.43 6.13 16.52
N ARG A 26 4.63 5.10 16.79
CA ARG A 26 4.55 3.86 16.01
C ARG A 26 4.17 4.12 14.55
N GLY A 27 3.22 5.02 14.30
CA GLY A 27 2.80 5.40 12.95
C GLY A 27 3.92 6.10 12.16
N ARG A 28 4.66 7.01 12.80
CA ARG A 28 5.82 7.67 12.17
C ARG A 28 6.95 6.68 11.87
N GLU A 29 7.18 5.71 12.76
CA GLU A 29 8.15 4.64 12.53
C GLU A 29 7.77 3.76 11.35
N GLN A 30 6.50 3.32 11.28
CA GLN A 30 5.97 2.54 10.17
C GLN A 30 6.05 3.30 8.84
N LEU A 31 5.71 4.59 8.83
CA LEU A 31 5.88 5.45 7.65
C LEU A 31 7.35 5.50 7.22
N GLY A 32 8.27 5.61 8.17
CA GLY A 32 9.71 5.57 7.91
C GLY A 32 10.20 4.25 7.30
N GLN A 33 9.62 3.12 7.73
CA GLN A 33 9.90 1.78 7.21
C GLN A 33 9.28 1.54 5.82
N MET A 34 8.17 2.19 5.50
CA MET A 34 7.50 2.14 4.19
C MET A 34 8.07 3.11 3.14
N ARG A 35 9.08 3.92 3.48
CA ARG A 35 9.72 4.81 2.49
C ARG A 35 10.45 3.97 1.44
N PRO A 36 10.27 4.23 0.13
CA PRO A 36 11.01 3.53 -0.91
C PRO A 36 12.50 3.83 -0.75
N ARG A 37 13.30 2.77 -0.59
CA ARG A 37 14.76 2.85 -0.50
C ARG A 37 15.37 2.40 -1.82
N VAL A 38 16.58 2.88 -2.12
CA VAL A 38 17.35 2.43 -3.31
C VAL A 38 17.59 0.90 -3.25
N GLN A 39 17.64 0.34 -2.05
CA GLN A 39 17.71 -1.11 -1.81
C GLN A 39 16.51 -1.87 -2.40
N ASP A 40 15.29 -1.30 -2.36
CA ASP A 40 14.09 -1.94 -2.89
C ASP A 40 14.20 -2.13 -4.42
N ALA A 41 14.81 -1.16 -5.13
CA ALA A 41 15.05 -1.27 -6.57
C ALA A 41 16.10 -2.35 -6.90
N HIS A 42 17.11 -2.51 -6.05
CA HIS A 42 18.11 -3.57 -6.19
C HIS A 42 17.48 -4.95 -5.92
N ASP A 43 16.55 -5.06 -4.97
CA ASP A 43 15.84 -6.30 -4.67
C ASP A 43 14.87 -6.70 -5.80
N VAL A 44 14.26 -5.74 -6.50
CA VAL A 44 13.49 -5.98 -7.74
C VAL A 44 14.38 -6.59 -8.83
N VAL A 45 15.56 -6.02 -9.06
CA VAL A 45 16.51 -6.50 -10.08
C VAL A 45 17.03 -7.91 -9.72
N GLN A 46 17.29 -8.15 -8.44
CA GLN A 46 17.68 -9.48 -7.95
C GLN A 46 16.57 -10.52 -8.12
N MET A 47 15.31 -10.15 -7.84
CA MET A 47 14.14 -11.01 -8.05
C MET A 47 13.95 -11.34 -9.53
N PHE A 48 14.11 -10.35 -10.41
CA PHE A 48 14.07 -10.59 -11.86
C PHE A 48 15.19 -11.56 -12.29
N GLY A 49 16.38 -11.43 -11.71
CA GLY A 49 17.48 -12.39 -11.90
C GLY A 49 17.17 -13.80 -11.40
N TYR A 50 16.40 -13.94 -10.32
CA TYR A 50 15.91 -15.23 -9.81
C TYR A 50 14.88 -15.86 -10.74
N TYR A 51 13.88 -15.11 -11.21
CA TYR A 51 12.87 -15.62 -12.16
C TYR A 51 13.45 -16.02 -13.52
N VAL A 52 14.51 -15.35 -13.96
CA VAL A 52 15.26 -15.71 -15.19
C VAL A 52 16.28 -16.83 -14.94
N GLY A 53 16.33 -17.39 -13.72
CA GLY A 53 17.19 -18.53 -13.36
C GLY A 53 18.67 -18.21 -13.19
N LYS A 54 19.05 -16.91 -13.18
CA LYS A 54 20.44 -16.46 -12.99
C LYS A 54 20.89 -16.43 -11.53
N ARG A 55 19.97 -16.61 -10.57
CA ARG A 55 20.31 -16.78 -9.15
C ARG A 55 19.62 -18.02 -8.56
N PRO A 56 20.31 -18.81 -7.73
CA PRO A 56 19.75 -20.02 -7.13
C PRO A 56 18.86 -19.77 -5.90
N HIS A 57 18.93 -18.59 -5.27
CA HIS A 57 18.22 -18.31 -4.02
C HIS A 57 17.35 -17.04 -4.13
N ARG A 58 16.15 -17.09 -3.52
CA ARG A 58 15.22 -15.96 -3.38
C ARG A 58 15.86 -14.90 -2.46
N PRO A 59 15.87 -13.60 -2.84
CA PRO A 59 16.46 -12.56 -1.99
C PRO A 59 15.68 -12.41 -0.68
N SER A 60 16.39 -12.22 0.44
CA SER A 60 15.77 -12.01 1.75
C SER A 60 15.19 -10.60 1.86
N PHE A 61 13.89 -10.52 2.09
CA PHE A 61 13.19 -9.26 2.27
C PHE A 61 13.30 -8.76 3.71
N ASP A 62 13.27 -7.44 3.84
CA ASP A 62 13.07 -6.76 5.13
C ASP A 62 11.58 -6.85 5.53
N ARG A 63 11.18 -6.29 6.67
CA ARG A 63 9.80 -6.31 7.20
C ARG A 63 8.68 -6.10 6.17
N PHE A 64 8.89 -5.24 5.18
CA PHE A 64 7.96 -5.07 4.05
C PHE A 64 8.66 -5.39 2.74
N GLY A 65 8.07 -6.27 1.94
CA GLY A 65 8.52 -6.55 0.59
C GLY A 65 8.32 -5.35 -0.35
N TYR A 66 9.04 -5.32 -1.48
CA TYR A 66 8.91 -4.24 -2.45
C TYR A 66 7.51 -4.18 -3.09
N ILE A 67 6.83 -5.34 -3.23
CA ILE A 67 5.48 -5.44 -3.76
C ILE A 67 4.48 -4.78 -2.80
N GLU A 68 4.57 -5.11 -1.51
CA GLU A 68 3.69 -4.54 -0.47
C GLU A 68 3.87 -3.03 -0.35
N LYS A 69 5.13 -2.55 -0.40
CA LYS A 69 5.42 -1.11 -0.44
C LYS A 69 4.82 -0.45 -1.68
N ALA A 70 4.95 -1.07 -2.85
CA ALA A 70 4.39 -0.54 -4.09
C ALA A 70 2.86 -0.49 -4.06
N GLU A 71 2.19 -1.52 -3.55
CA GLU A 71 0.73 -1.53 -3.36
C GLU A 71 0.28 -0.43 -2.40
N CYS A 72 0.98 -0.26 -1.28
CA CYS A 72 0.67 0.78 -0.30
C CYS A 72 0.81 2.19 -0.92
N TRP A 73 1.91 2.45 -1.64
CA TRP A 73 2.12 3.74 -2.30
C TRP A 73 1.15 3.99 -3.44
N ALA A 74 0.81 2.97 -4.23
CA ALA A 74 -0.21 3.06 -5.26
C ALA A 74 -1.58 3.43 -4.65
N LEU A 75 -1.96 2.81 -3.53
CA LEU A 75 -3.19 3.13 -2.81
C LEU A 75 -3.20 4.57 -2.27
N VAL A 76 -2.10 5.01 -1.65
CA VAL A 76 -1.97 6.38 -1.12
C VAL A 76 -2.09 7.42 -2.24
N TRP A 77 -1.36 7.21 -3.34
CA TRP A 77 -1.40 8.11 -4.49
C TRP A 77 -2.77 8.13 -5.16
N GLY A 78 -3.33 6.95 -5.45
CA GLY A 78 -4.65 6.84 -6.06
C GLY A 78 -5.74 7.49 -5.21
N SER A 79 -5.72 7.28 -3.89
CA SER A 79 -6.65 7.92 -2.97
C SER A 79 -6.53 9.46 -2.98
N ALA A 80 -5.31 9.99 -3.04
CA ALA A 80 -5.08 11.43 -3.14
C ALA A 80 -5.61 12.01 -4.45
N VAL A 81 -5.31 11.37 -5.58
CA VAL A 81 -5.83 11.78 -6.91
C VAL A 81 -7.35 11.73 -6.93
N MET A 82 -7.96 10.65 -6.44
CA MET A 82 -9.41 10.50 -6.37
C MET A 82 -10.08 11.54 -5.47
N ALA A 83 -9.48 11.87 -4.33
CA ALA A 83 -9.99 12.90 -3.44
C ALA A 83 -9.94 14.30 -4.10
N ILE A 84 -8.78 14.69 -4.64
CA ILE A 84 -8.58 16.01 -5.25
C ILE A 84 -9.51 16.20 -6.45
N THR A 85 -9.51 15.24 -7.38
CA THR A 85 -10.36 15.30 -8.57
C THR A 85 -11.83 15.18 -8.21
N GLY A 86 -12.20 14.35 -7.23
CA GLY A 86 -13.58 14.23 -6.74
C GLY A 86 -14.11 15.53 -6.14
N PHE A 87 -13.30 16.25 -5.35
CA PHE A 87 -13.67 17.57 -4.84
C PHE A 87 -13.77 18.60 -5.95
N ALA A 88 -12.86 18.56 -6.93
CA ALA A 88 -12.93 19.45 -8.08
C ALA A 88 -14.26 19.29 -8.86
N LEU A 89 -14.70 18.04 -9.04
CA LEU A 89 -15.97 17.72 -9.71
C LEU A 89 -17.20 17.99 -8.83
N TRP A 90 -17.05 18.00 -7.51
CA TRP A 90 -18.14 18.35 -6.60
C TRP A 90 -18.42 19.85 -6.64
N PHE A 91 -17.38 20.69 -6.58
CA PHE A 91 -17.45 22.14 -6.56
C PHE A 91 -17.20 22.76 -7.95
N GLU A 92 -17.94 22.29 -8.95
CA GLU A 92 -17.73 22.65 -10.36
C GLU A 92 -17.72 24.17 -10.58
N THR A 93 -18.69 24.90 -10.00
CA THR A 93 -18.85 26.33 -10.25
C THR A 93 -17.66 27.11 -9.69
N GLU A 94 -17.23 26.77 -8.49
CA GLU A 94 -16.12 27.39 -7.77
C GLU A 94 -14.78 27.07 -8.46
N VAL A 95 -14.63 25.83 -8.93
CA VAL A 95 -13.41 25.37 -9.60
C VAL A 95 -13.27 26.02 -10.97
N LEU A 96 -14.35 26.14 -11.75
CA LEU A 96 -14.32 26.82 -13.05
C LEU A 96 -14.02 28.33 -12.95
N LEU A 97 -14.19 28.94 -11.77
CA LEU A 97 -13.72 30.30 -11.50
C LEU A 97 -12.21 30.36 -11.24
N LEU A 98 -11.61 29.27 -10.76
CA LEU A 98 -10.18 29.18 -10.42
C LEU A 98 -9.31 28.65 -11.56
N ILE A 99 -9.83 27.70 -12.34
CA ILE A 99 -9.11 27.03 -13.43
C ILE A 99 -9.88 27.11 -14.76
N PRO A 100 -9.18 27.12 -15.90
CA PRO A 100 -9.82 27.06 -17.21
C PRO A 100 -10.54 25.72 -17.43
N LYS A 101 -11.57 25.72 -18.28
CA LYS A 101 -12.41 24.55 -18.59
C LYS A 101 -11.60 23.28 -18.92
N TRP A 102 -10.51 23.41 -19.68
CA TRP A 102 -9.69 22.25 -20.04
C TRP A 102 -9.09 21.54 -18.81
N GLY A 103 -8.79 22.29 -17.73
CA GLY A 103 -8.30 21.74 -16.47
C GLY A 103 -9.38 20.95 -15.72
N PHE A 104 -10.63 21.44 -15.77
CA PHE A 104 -11.78 20.71 -15.23
C PHE A 104 -12.08 19.44 -16.04
N ASP A 105 -12.03 19.52 -17.36
CA ASP A 105 -12.19 18.36 -18.24
C ASP A 105 -11.08 17.32 -17.98
N LEU A 106 -9.84 17.77 -17.77
CA LEU A 106 -8.73 16.91 -17.39
C LEU A 106 -9.00 16.23 -16.04
N ALA A 107 -9.48 16.95 -15.01
CA ALA A 107 -9.82 16.36 -13.72
C ALA A 107 -10.92 15.29 -13.86
N THR A 108 -11.91 15.53 -14.73
CA THR A 108 -12.96 14.55 -15.06
C THR A 108 -12.38 13.28 -15.65
N VAL A 109 -11.50 13.42 -16.65
CA VAL A 109 -10.85 12.29 -17.34
C VAL A 109 -9.94 11.52 -16.38
N VAL A 110 -9.13 12.21 -15.59
CA VAL A 110 -8.23 11.61 -14.61
C VAL A 110 -9.04 10.84 -13.56
N HIS A 111 -10.10 11.44 -13.00
CA HIS A 111 -10.95 10.75 -12.00
C HIS A 111 -11.55 9.46 -12.57
N TYR A 112 -12.04 9.50 -13.82
CA TYR A 112 -12.63 8.35 -14.47
C TYR A 112 -11.62 7.23 -14.70
N TYR A 113 -10.44 7.54 -15.24
CA TYR A 113 -9.42 6.52 -15.50
C TYR A 113 -8.80 5.99 -14.22
N GLU A 114 -8.59 6.84 -13.22
CA GLU A 114 -8.09 6.41 -11.91
C GLU A 114 -9.08 5.45 -11.22
N ALA A 115 -10.39 5.70 -11.33
CA ALA A 115 -11.40 4.77 -10.81
C ALA A 115 -11.30 3.38 -11.46
N TRP A 116 -11.07 3.32 -12.78
CA TRP A 116 -10.85 2.05 -13.49
C TRP A 116 -9.54 1.39 -13.08
N LEU A 117 -8.45 2.15 -13.03
CA LEU A 117 -7.14 1.65 -12.60
C LEU A 117 -7.20 1.07 -11.19
N ALA A 118 -7.80 1.79 -10.24
CA ALA A 118 -7.98 1.34 -8.86
C ALA A 118 -8.84 0.07 -8.78
N THR A 119 -9.96 0.02 -9.51
CA THR A 119 -10.83 -1.16 -9.55
C THR A 119 -10.08 -2.38 -10.09
N LEU A 120 -9.36 -2.23 -11.19
CA LEU A 120 -8.60 -3.31 -11.81
C LEU A 120 -7.41 -3.74 -10.94
N ALA A 121 -6.72 -2.81 -10.29
CA ALA A 121 -5.64 -3.13 -9.34
C ALA A 121 -6.16 -3.96 -8.17
N ILE A 122 -7.32 -3.61 -7.60
CA ILE A 122 -7.91 -4.40 -6.51
C ILE A 122 -8.30 -5.81 -7.00
N VAL A 123 -9.03 -5.89 -8.12
CA VAL A 123 -9.59 -7.16 -8.59
C VAL A 123 -8.53 -8.11 -9.14
N VAL A 124 -7.59 -7.61 -9.95
CA VAL A 124 -6.61 -8.45 -10.64
C VAL A 124 -5.37 -8.67 -9.79
N TRP A 125 -4.85 -7.60 -9.18
CA TRP A 125 -3.57 -7.68 -8.49
C TRP A 125 -3.75 -8.03 -7.02
N HIS A 126 -4.51 -7.24 -6.27
CA HIS A 126 -4.65 -7.43 -4.82
C HIS A 126 -5.36 -8.73 -4.46
N PHE A 127 -6.50 -9.05 -5.08
CA PHE A 127 -7.20 -10.31 -4.83
C PHE A 127 -6.39 -11.54 -5.25
N TYR A 128 -5.55 -11.43 -6.29
CA TYR A 128 -4.65 -12.51 -6.65
C TYR A 128 -3.67 -12.82 -5.51
N TRP A 129 -2.98 -11.80 -4.99
CA TRP A 129 -2.01 -11.98 -3.93
C TRP A 129 -2.62 -12.40 -2.59
N VAL A 130 -3.81 -11.90 -2.27
CA VAL A 130 -4.45 -12.15 -0.97
C VAL A 130 -5.23 -13.48 -0.94
N ILE A 131 -5.87 -13.88 -2.05
CA ILE A 131 -6.78 -15.05 -2.08
C ILE A 131 -6.16 -16.23 -2.83
N PHE A 132 -5.47 -15.97 -3.95
CA PHE A 132 -5.01 -17.01 -4.87
C PHE A 132 -3.53 -17.34 -4.74
N ASN A 133 -2.80 -16.68 -3.83
CA ASN A 133 -1.44 -17.06 -3.52
C ASN A 133 -1.42 -18.39 -2.73
N PRO A 134 -0.77 -19.45 -3.25
CA PRO A 134 -0.72 -20.75 -2.58
C PRO A 134 -0.04 -20.71 -1.20
N ASP A 135 0.82 -19.72 -0.94
CA ASP A 135 1.53 -19.59 0.33
C ASP A 135 0.60 -19.18 1.49
N VAL A 136 -0.50 -18.47 1.20
CA VAL A 136 -1.44 -17.91 2.20
C VAL A 136 -2.90 -18.30 1.93
N TYR A 137 -3.13 -19.34 1.13
CA TYR A 137 -4.48 -19.77 0.75
C TYR A 137 -5.28 -20.29 1.96
N PRO A 138 -6.56 -19.92 2.13
CA PRO A 138 -7.38 -19.07 1.25
C PRO A 138 -7.26 -17.56 1.51
N MET A 139 -6.72 -17.16 2.67
CA MET A 139 -6.38 -15.78 3.03
C MET A 139 -5.61 -15.80 4.37
N SER A 140 -4.62 -14.93 4.54
CA SER A 140 -4.00 -14.68 5.85
C SER A 140 -5.01 -14.08 6.84
N LEU A 141 -5.04 -14.55 8.09
CA LEU A 141 -5.91 -14.00 9.15
C LEU A 141 -5.28 -12.83 9.92
N VAL A 142 -4.05 -12.44 9.57
CA VAL A 142 -3.30 -11.34 10.21
C VAL A 142 -4.08 -10.02 10.16
N TRP A 143 -4.88 -9.77 9.12
CA TRP A 143 -5.70 -8.55 9.07
C TRP A 143 -6.84 -8.54 10.10
N TRP A 144 -7.19 -9.70 10.68
CA TRP A 144 -8.24 -9.87 11.69
C TRP A 144 -7.68 -9.94 13.11
N ASP A 145 -6.72 -10.84 13.36
CA ASP A 145 -6.17 -11.10 14.70
C ASP A 145 -4.80 -10.45 14.96
N GLY A 146 -4.09 -10.04 13.90
CA GLY A 146 -2.76 -9.45 13.98
C GLY A 146 -1.63 -10.42 14.31
N HIS A 147 -1.87 -11.74 14.24
CA HIS A 147 -0.89 -12.75 14.62
C HIS A 147 -0.37 -13.54 13.42
N LEU A 148 0.95 -13.80 13.41
CA LEU A 148 1.64 -14.61 12.40
C LEU A 148 2.40 -15.73 13.11
N SER A 149 2.39 -16.96 12.58
CA SER A 149 3.17 -18.05 13.16
C SER A 149 4.68 -17.85 12.93
N ASP A 150 5.50 -18.45 13.79
CA ASP A 150 6.97 -18.40 13.70
C ASP A 150 7.49 -19.02 12.38
N GLU A 151 6.81 -20.03 11.85
CA GLU A 151 7.15 -20.66 10.56
C GLU A 151 6.84 -19.75 9.36
N GLU A 152 5.66 -19.11 9.37
CA GLU A 152 5.29 -18.11 8.35
C GLU A 152 6.22 -16.90 8.41
N MET A 153 6.55 -16.41 9.60
CA MET A 153 7.47 -15.27 9.78
C MET A 153 8.89 -15.59 9.30
N ARG A 154 9.38 -16.83 9.52
CA ARG A 154 10.66 -17.30 8.95
C ARG A 154 10.67 -17.27 7.43
N HIS A 155 9.55 -17.61 6.80
CA HIS A 155 9.44 -17.72 5.36
C HIS A 155 9.22 -16.36 4.66
N GLU A 156 8.36 -15.51 5.22
CA GLU A 156 7.95 -14.25 4.59
C GLU A 156 8.79 -13.06 5.06
N HIS A 157 9.15 -13.02 6.35
CA HIS A 157 9.81 -11.87 7.00
C HIS A 157 11.02 -12.29 7.86
N PRO A 158 12.01 -13.02 7.32
CA PRO A 158 13.10 -13.60 8.09
C PRO A 158 13.90 -12.55 8.90
N ARG A 159 14.09 -11.34 8.33
CA ARG A 159 14.82 -10.26 9.00
C ARG A 159 14.05 -9.61 10.15
N GLU A 160 12.72 -9.62 10.11
CA GLU A 160 11.91 -9.13 11.23
C GLU A 160 11.97 -10.13 12.38
N LEU A 161 11.90 -11.43 12.07
CA LEU A 161 12.02 -12.47 13.08
C LEU A 161 13.37 -12.43 13.81
N GLU A 162 14.48 -12.29 13.06
CA GLU A 162 15.83 -12.17 13.64
C GLU A 162 15.92 -10.99 14.62
N ARG A 163 15.28 -9.85 14.30
CA ARG A 163 15.23 -8.70 15.22
C ARG A 163 14.39 -8.97 16.46
N LEU A 164 13.21 -9.56 16.30
CA LEU A 164 12.32 -9.88 17.43
C LEU A 164 12.96 -10.88 18.39
N GLN A 165 13.68 -11.87 17.86
CA GLN A 165 14.42 -12.84 18.66
C GLN A 165 15.57 -12.18 19.43
N ALA A 166 16.32 -11.27 18.79
CA ALA A 166 17.38 -10.51 19.45
C ALA A 166 16.84 -9.59 20.57
N GLU A 167 15.70 -8.92 20.34
CA GLU A 167 15.04 -8.08 21.36
C GLU A 167 14.54 -8.92 22.55
N GLN A 168 14.01 -10.14 22.32
CA GLN A 168 13.61 -11.06 23.38
C GLN A 168 14.79 -11.59 24.20
N GLU A 169 15.93 -11.86 23.56
CA GLU A 169 17.16 -12.28 24.24
C GLU A 169 17.73 -11.17 25.14
N GLU A 170 17.67 -9.90 24.71
CA GLU A 170 18.09 -8.76 25.53
C GLU A 170 17.17 -8.51 26.74
N ASP A 171 15.84 -8.66 26.60
CA ASP A 171 14.88 -8.45 27.70
C ASP A 171 14.89 -9.59 28.75
N THR A 172 15.47 -10.75 28.41
CA THR A 172 15.56 -11.91 29.31
C THR A 172 16.85 -11.90 30.16
N LEU A 173 17.80 -11.00 29.89
CA LEU A 173 19.08 -10.84 30.59
C LEU A 173 19.03 -9.75 31.68
#